data_AF-A0A7J7T562-F1
#
_entry.id   AF-A0A7J7T562-F1
#
_cell.length_a   1.000
_cell.length_b   1.000
_cell.length_c   1.000
_cell.angle_alpha   90.00
_cell.angle_beta   90.00
_cell.angle_gamma   90.00
#
_symmetry.space_group_name_H-M   'P 1'
#
loop_
_entity.id
_entity.type
_entity.pdbx_description
1 polymer ?
#
loop_
_entity_poly.entity_id
_entity_poly.type
_entity_poly.pdbx_seq_one_letter_code
_entity_poly.pdbx_strand_id
1 'polypeptide(L)'
;MSSQRVLVSGFPAKLKLSEEELLDKLELFFGKTKNGGGDVETREMLHGGVMLGFAKDEVAQNLCRIGQFTVPLGGRQFPLKVSPYMSGEIQKAEIRFQPVPQAVQVLNIPDVLDGPELQDVLQVHFQKPTRGGGEVEALTVVPPGEQRLAVFTTESS
;
A
#
# COMPACT_ATOMS: atom_id res chain seq x y z
N MET A 1 10.28 18.63 -11.99
CA MET A 1 10.71 17.89 -10.78
C MET A 1 11.59 16.75 -11.24
N SER A 2 12.90 16.96 -11.27
CA SER A 2 13.83 15.87 -11.56
C SER A 2 14.19 15.23 -10.22
N SER A 3 13.66 14.04 -9.94
CA SER A 3 13.99 13.30 -8.73
C SER A 3 15.15 12.38 -9.06
N GLN A 4 16.33 12.71 -8.54
CA GLN A 4 17.55 11.90 -8.57
C GLN A 4 17.44 10.58 -7.79
N ARG A 5 16.21 10.17 -7.40
CA ARG A 5 15.93 9.12 -6.45
C ARG A 5 15.01 8.07 -7.03
N VAL A 6 15.28 6.82 -6.70
CA VAL A 6 14.47 5.66 -7.09
C VAL A 6 14.10 4.84 -5.87
N LEU A 7 12.98 4.14 -5.97
CA LEU A 7 12.53 3.16 -4.99
C LEU A 7 12.80 1.76 -5.54
N VAL A 8 13.56 0.97 -4.80
CA VAL A 8 13.77 -0.46 -5.03
C VAL A 8 12.82 -1.26 -4.14
N SER A 9 12.05 -2.18 -4.73
CA SER A 9 11.04 -2.97 -4.03
C SER A 9 10.97 -4.42 -4.55
N GLY A 10 10.18 -5.27 -3.89
CA GLY A 10 10.03 -6.69 -4.24
C GLY A 10 10.99 -7.62 -3.50
N PHE A 11 11.48 -7.22 -2.33
CA PHE A 11 12.37 -8.04 -1.52
C PHE A 11 11.67 -9.30 -1.00
N PRO A 12 12.35 -10.45 -0.96
CA PRO A 12 11.77 -11.69 -0.46
C PRO A 12 11.57 -11.62 1.05
N ALA A 13 10.42 -12.05 1.55
CA ALA A 13 10.07 -12.00 2.98
C ALA A 13 11.02 -12.77 3.92
N LYS A 14 11.82 -13.71 3.40
CA LYS A 14 12.79 -14.53 4.16
C LYS A 14 14.24 -14.20 3.80
N LEU A 15 14.54 -12.96 3.42
CA LEU A 15 15.91 -12.54 3.14
C LEU A 15 16.73 -12.57 4.43
N LYS A 16 17.79 -13.39 4.46
CA LYS A 16 18.74 -13.44 5.58
C LYS A 16 19.85 -12.41 5.39
N LEU A 17 19.49 -11.13 5.42
CA LEU A 17 20.44 -10.02 5.40
C LEU A 17 20.01 -9.01 6.45
N SER A 18 20.98 -8.38 7.11
CA SER A 18 20.71 -7.19 7.89
C SER A 18 20.33 -6.02 6.97
N GLU A 19 19.79 -4.96 7.54
CA GLU A 19 19.45 -3.73 6.83
C GLU A 19 20.69 -3.14 6.13
N GLU A 20 21.79 -2.96 6.85
CA GLU A 20 23.04 -2.44 6.27
C GLU A 20 23.61 -3.36 5.17
N GLU A 21 23.57 -4.69 5.36
CA GLU A 21 24.02 -5.63 4.32
C GLU A 21 23.19 -5.55 3.04
N LEU A 22 21.89 -5.28 3.17
CA LEU A 22 21.02 -5.07 2.02
C LEU A 22 21.36 -3.73 1.33
N LEU A 23 21.49 -2.65 2.10
CA LEU A 23 21.85 -1.33 1.58
C LEU A 23 23.19 -1.36 0.84
N ASP A 24 24.22 -1.98 1.43
CA ASP A 24 25.54 -2.15 0.80
C ASP A 24 25.46 -2.91 -0.51
N LYS A 25 24.68 -4.00 -0.56
CA LYS A 25 24.54 -4.80 -1.79
C LYS A 25 23.83 -4.05 -2.90
N LEU A 26 22.81 -3.27 -2.55
CA LEU A 26 22.07 -2.47 -3.52
C LEU A 26 22.92 -1.31 -4.03
N GLU A 27 23.65 -0.62 -3.15
CA GLU A 27 24.60 0.42 -3.54
C GLU A 27 25.67 -0.14 -4.48
N LEU A 28 26.30 -1.27 -4.13
CA LEU A 28 27.31 -1.90 -4.99
C LEU A 28 26.73 -2.37 -6.34
N PHE A 29 25.46 -2.75 -6.39
CA PHE A 29 24.83 -3.19 -7.62
C PHE A 29 24.47 -2.00 -8.52
N PHE A 30 23.75 -1.02 -7.97
CA PHE A 30 23.29 0.16 -8.70
C PHE A 30 24.37 1.26 -8.83
N GLY A 31 25.53 1.10 -8.19
CA GLY A 31 26.72 1.91 -8.43
C GLY A 31 27.43 1.58 -9.74
N LYS A 32 27.16 0.41 -10.34
CA LYS A 32 27.88 -0.05 -11.53
C LYS A 32 27.22 0.46 -12.81
N THR A 33 27.98 1.15 -13.65
CA THR A 33 27.55 1.63 -14.97
C THR A 33 27.04 0.52 -15.88
N LYS A 34 27.60 -0.69 -15.80
CA LYS A 34 27.13 -1.86 -16.55
C LYS A 34 25.69 -2.27 -16.25
N ASN A 35 25.18 -1.88 -15.08
CA ASN A 35 23.79 -2.12 -14.66
C ASN A 35 22.90 -0.89 -14.97
N GLY A 36 23.39 0.08 -15.75
CA GLY A 36 22.71 1.36 -15.99
C GLY A 36 22.72 2.31 -14.79
N GLY A 37 23.53 1.97 -13.77
CA GLY A 37 23.70 2.71 -12.53
C GLY A 37 24.79 3.79 -12.57
N GLY A 38 25.10 4.36 -11.42
CA GLY A 38 26.10 5.43 -11.26
C GLY A 38 26.30 5.79 -9.79
N ASP A 39 27.04 6.86 -9.52
CA ASP A 39 27.42 7.25 -8.15
C ASP A 39 26.18 7.46 -7.26
N VAL A 40 26.08 6.66 -6.20
CA VAL A 40 25.01 6.72 -5.20
C VAL A 40 25.42 7.69 -4.12
N GLU A 41 24.59 8.72 -3.87
CA GLU A 41 24.85 9.74 -2.85
C GLU A 41 24.08 9.47 -1.55
N THR A 42 22.90 8.87 -1.67
CA THR A 42 22.01 8.62 -0.53
C THR A 42 21.35 7.25 -0.63
N ARG A 43 21.16 6.60 0.51
CA ARG A 43 20.44 5.34 0.63
C ARG A 43 19.62 5.36 1.92
N GLU A 44 18.39 4.90 1.86
CA GLU A 44 17.48 4.90 3.02
C GLU A 44 16.58 3.67 2.99
N MET A 45 16.44 3.01 4.14
CA MET A 45 15.45 1.94 4.32
C MET A 45 14.07 2.56 4.56
N LEU A 46 13.08 2.12 3.76
CA LEU A 46 11.69 2.56 3.87
C LEU A 46 10.78 1.39 4.18
N HIS A 47 9.56 1.69 4.63
CA HIS A 47 8.53 0.68 4.84
C HIS A 47 8.14 0.06 3.48
N GLY A 48 8.64 -1.15 3.21
CA GLY A 48 8.38 -1.89 1.98
C GLY A 48 9.39 -1.69 0.85
N GLY A 49 10.49 -0.95 1.06
CA GLY A 49 11.46 -0.70 0.00
C GLY A 49 12.78 -0.07 0.47
N VAL A 50 13.70 0.13 -0.47
CA VAL A 50 14.93 0.91 -0.27
C VAL A 50 14.94 2.07 -1.25
N MET A 51 15.17 3.28 -0.77
CA MET A 51 15.39 4.46 -1.61
C MET A 51 16.88 4.60 -1.90
N LEU A 52 17.22 4.83 -3.17
CA LEU A 52 18.58 5.19 -3.60
C LEU A 52 18.54 6.53 -4.33
N GLY A 53 19.40 7.46 -3.93
CA GLY A 53 19.65 8.72 -4.62
C GLY A 53 20.99 8.72 -5.32
N PHE A 54 21.03 9.27 -6.54
CA PHE A 54 22.19 9.27 -7.42
C PHE A 54 22.67 10.70 -7.71
N ALA A 55 23.97 10.86 -7.96
CA ALA A 55 24.54 12.17 -8.28
C ALA A 55 24.01 12.78 -9.60
N LYS A 56 23.50 11.95 -10.52
CA LYS A 56 23.02 12.37 -11.84
C LYS A 56 21.58 11.93 -12.06
N ASP A 57 20.73 12.87 -12.47
CA ASP A 57 19.33 12.64 -12.80
C ASP A 57 19.12 11.57 -13.88
N GLU A 58 19.98 11.55 -14.89
CA GLU A 58 19.92 10.60 -16.00
C GLU A 58 20.01 9.15 -15.52
N VAL A 59 20.72 8.88 -14.42
CA VAL A 59 20.83 7.54 -13.83
C VAL A 59 19.48 7.10 -13.30
N ALA A 60 18.83 7.92 -12.45
CA ALA A 60 17.53 7.61 -11.90
C ALA A 60 16.47 7.42 -12.99
N GLN A 61 16.46 8.28 -14.01
CA GLN A 61 15.56 8.16 -15.16
C GLN A 61 15.80 6.86 -15.95
N ASN A 62 17.06 6.52 -16.22
CA ASN A 62 17.41 5.30 -16.93
C ASN A 62 17.03 4.04 -16.13
N LEU A 63 17.31 4.02 -14.82
CA LEU A 63 16.93 2.91 -13.96
C LEU A 63 15.41 2.73 -13.90
N CYS A 64 14.64 3.82 -13.81
CA CYS A 64 13.18 3.77 -13.85
C CYS A 64 12.65 3.27 -15.21
N ARG A 65 13.31 3.63 -16.32
CA ARG A 65 12.95 3.16 -17.67
C ARG A 65 13.17 1.65 -17.83
N ILE A 66 14.22 1.10 -17.20
CA ILE A 66 14.47 -0.35 -17.20
C ILE A 66 13.46 -1.05 -16.28
N GLY A 67 13.20 -0.50 -15.10
CA GLY A 67 12.08 -0.87 -14.21
C GLY A 67 12.21 -2.20 -13.46
N GLN A 68 12.90 -3.21 -13.99
CA GLN A 68 13.15 -4.49 -13.32
C GLN A 68 14.60 -4.92 -13.44
N PHE A 69 15.16 -5.41 -12.34
CA PHE A 69 16.55 -5.83 -12.23
C PHE A 69 16.65 -7.16 -11.52
N THR A 70 17.51 -8.03 -12.04
CA THR A 70 17.89 -9.27 -11.34
C THR A 70 19.11 -8.99 -10.47
N VAL A 71 18.92 -8.94 -9.16
CA VAL A 71 19.94 -8.53 -8.18
C VAL A 71 20.41 -9.73 -7.35
N PRO A 72 21.73 -9.96 -7.25
CA PRO A 72 22.27 -11.00 -6.39
C PRO A 72 22.22 -10.59 -4.91
N LEU A 73 21.33 -11.22 -4.14
CA LEU A 73 21.21 -11.02 -2.69
C LEU A 73 21.38 -12.37 -1.97
N GLY A 74 22.21 -12.40 -0.92
CA GLY A 74 22.39 -13.63 -0.11
C GLY A 74 22.76 -14.89 -0.91
N GLY A 75 23.49 -14.76 -2.02
CA GLY A 75 23.90 -15.88 -2.88
C GLY A 75 22.82 -16.37 -3.87
N ARG A 76 21.68 -15.70 -3.97
CA ARG A 76 20.61 -15.98 -4.94
C ARG A 76 20.27 -14.74 -5.76
N GLN A 77 19.66 -14.94 -6.92
CA GLN A 77 19.21 -13.86 -7.80
C GLN A 77 17.74 -13.55 -7.51
N PHE A 78 17.39 -12.28 -7.34
CA PHE A 78 16.01 -11.85 -7.09
C PHE A 78 15.57 -10.79 -8.10
N PRO A 79 14.37 -10.91 -8.69
CA PRO A 79 13.79 -9.86 -9.50
C PRO A 79 13.29 -8.73 -8.58
N LEU A 80 13.95 -7.59 -8.61
CA LEU A 80 13.56 -6.38 -7.89
C LEU A 80 12.98 -5.36 -8.88
N LYS A 81 11.98 -4.62 -8.41
CA LYS A 81 11.37 -3.53 -9.17
C LYS A 81 12.03 -2.20 -8.77
N VAL A 82 12.32 -1.37 -9.76
CA VAL A 82 12.78 0.00 -9.59
C VAL A 82 11.73 0.95 -10.14
N SER A 83 11.31 1.92 -9.35
CA SER A 83 10.33 2.94 -9.74
C SER A 83 10.76 4.33 -9.29
N PRO A 84 10.19 5.41 -9.86
CA PRO A 84 10.43 6.76 -9.35
C PRO A 84 10.09 6.85 -7.87
N TYR A 85 10.94 7.53 -7.09
CA TYR A 85 10.64 7.83 -5.70
C TYR A 85 10.08 9.24 -5.58
N MET A 86 8.91 9.37 -4.93
CA MET A 86 8.31 10.65 -4.59
C MET A 86 8.13 10.71 -3.07
N SER A 87 8.74 11.71 -2.45
CA SER A 87 8.50 12.08 -1.07
C SER A 87 7.74 13.40 -1.01
N GLY A 88 6.73 13.49 -0.16
CA GLY A 88 6.00 14.71 0.09
C GLY A 88 5.22 14.63 1.39
N GLU A 89 4.92 15.78 1.96
CA GLU A 89 4.04 15.87 3.12
C GLU A 89 2.59 15.99 2.65
N ILE A 90 1.69 15.23 3.29
CA ILE A 90 0.25 15.41 3.07
C ILE A 90 -0.14 16.74 3.70
N GLN A 91 -0.26 17.78 2.88
CA GLN A 91 -0.60 19.13 3.36
C GLN A 91 -2.07 19.22 3.81
N LYS A 92 -2.94 18.38 3.25
CA LYS A 92 -4.37 18.42 3.52
C LYS A 92 -5.01 17.06 3.29
N ALA A 93 -5.64 16.52 4.33
CA ALA A 93 -6.56 15.41 4.26
C ALA A 93 -7.86 15.83 4.95
N GLU A 94 -8.97 15.90 4.22
CA GLU A 94 -10.28 16.22 4.78
C GLU A 94 -11.15 14.96 4.76
N ILE A 95 -11.67 14.58 5.93
CA ILE A 95 -12.75 13.61 6.04
C ILE A 95 -14.06 14.40 6.03
N ARG A 96 -14.93 14.13 5.06
CA ARG A 96 -16.26 14.75 4.98
C ARG A 96 -17.31 13.71 5.30
N PHE A 97 -18.08 13.99 6.34
CA PHE A 97 -19.31 13.26 6.61
C PHE A 97 -20.40 13.87 5.75
N GLN A 98 -20.94 13.08 4.82
CA GLN A 98 -22.10 13.46 4.03
C GLN A 98 -23.29 12.64 4.50
N PRO A 99 -24.46 13.27 4.73
CA PRO A 99 -25.67 12.51 5.00
C PRO A 99 -26.01 11.70 3.75
N VAL A 100 -26.14 10.38 3.92
CA VAL A 100 -26.61 9.47 2.87
C VAL A 100 -28.09 9.20 3.15
N PRO A 101 -29.02 9.82 2.39
CA PRO A 101 -30.44 9.77 2.72
C PRO A 101 -31.06 8.37 2.69
N GLN A 102 -30.40 7.41 2.02
CA GLN A 102 -30.84 6.03 1.90
C GLN A 102 -30.12 5.06 2.86
N ALA A 103 -29.26 5.56 3.75
CA ALA A 103 -28.51 4.73 4.69
C ALA A 103 -28.95 4.99 6.13
N VAL A 104 -29.08 3.92 6.90
CA VAL A 104 -29.32 3.97 8.34
C VAL A 104 -28.22 3.25 9.09
N GLN A 105 -27.79 3.82 10.21
CA GLN A 105 -26.84 3.17 11.12
C GLN A 105 -27.61 2.62 12.32
N VAL A 106 -27.46 1.31 12.56
CA VAL A 106 -28.03 0.64 13.74
C VAL A 106 -26.92 0.45 14.76
N LEU A 107 -27.10 1.03 15.95
CA LEU A 107 -26.12 1.01 17.05
C LEU A 107 -26.68 0.25 18.26
N ASN A 108 -25.79 -0.10 19.20
CA ASN A 108 -26.13 -0.79 20.46
C ASN A 108 -26.84 -2.14 20.25
N ILE A 109 -26.44 -2.88 19.22
CA ILE A 109 -26.93 -4.24 18.99
C ILE A 109 -26.31 -5.15 20.06
N PRO A 110 -27.11 -5.88 20.86
CA PRO A 110 -26.60 -6.83 21.83
C PRO A 110 -25.79 -7.94 21.16
N ASP A 111 -24.68 -8.34 21.79
CA ASP A 111 -23.82 -9.43 21.33
C ASP A 111 -24.44 -10.80 21.68
N VAL A 112 -25.52 -11.13 20.97
CA VAL A 112 -26.33 -12.35 21.21
C VAL A 112 -26.53 -13.19 19.96
N LEU A 113 -26.14 -12.67 18.79
CA LEU A 113 -26.18 -13.34 17.50
C LEU A 113 -24.79 -13.22 16.88
N ASP A 114 -24.38 -14.24 16.13
CA ASP A 114 -23.15 -14.14 15.34
C ASP A 114 -23.33 -13.20 14.13
N GLY A 115 -22.21 -12.85 13.46
CA GLY A 115 -22.22 -11.89 12.36
C GLY A 115 -23.22 -12.25 11.23
N PRO A 116 -23.18 -13.47 10.68
CA PRO A 116 -24.12 -13.92 9.65
C PRO A 116 -25.59 -13.94 10.11
N GLU A 117 -25.88 -14.49 11.29
CA GLU A 117 -27.26 -14.56 11.80
C GLU A 117 -27.83 -13.16 12.05
N LEU A 118 -27.02 -12.26 12.62
CA LEU A 118 -27.40 -10.87 12.83
C LEU A 118 -27.68 -10.16 11.49
N GLN A 119 -26.86 -10.41 10.47
CA GLN A 119 -27.03 -9.84 9.14
C GLN A 119 -28.39 -10.24 8.55
N ASP A 120 -28.72 -11.53 8.59
CA ASP A 120 -29.98 -12.07 8.09
C ASP A 120 -31.19 -11.51 8.86
N VAL A 121 -31.12 -11.48 10.20
CA VAL A 121 -32.20 -10.96 11.04
C VAL A 121 -32.47 -9.48 10.75
N LEU A 122 -31.42 -8.67 10.61
CA LEU A 122 -31.57 -7.24 10.30
C LEU A 122 -32.11 -7.05 8.87
N GLN A 123 -31.60 -7.79 7.90
CA GLN A 123 -32.09 -7.71 6.53
C GLN A 123 -33.58 -8.04 6.46
N VAL A 124 -34.01 -9.14 7.08
CA VAL A 124 -35.43 -9.54 7.14
C VAL A 124 -36.26 -8.50 7.92
N HIS A 125 -35.70 -7.86 8.95
CA HIS A 125 -36.40 -6.81 9.67
C HIS A 125 -36.66 -5.60 8.76
N PHE A 126 -35.63 -5.11 8.08
CA PHE A 126 -35.71 -3.92 7.23
C PHE A 126 -36.36 -4.15 5.87
N GLN A 127 -36.51 -5.41 5.43
CA GLN A 127 -37.29 -5.72 4.22
C GLN A 127 -38.81 -5.73 4.46
N LYS A 128 -39.29 -5.64 5.70
CA LYS A 128 -40.72 -5.69 6.02
C LYS A 128 -41.34 -4.28 5.96
N PRO A 129 -42.28 -3.99 5.03
CA PRO A 129 -42.95 -2.69 4.96
C PRO A 129 -43.72 -2.34 6.24
N THR A 130 -44.25 -3.34 6.94
CA THR A 130 -44.95 -3.18 8.23
C THR A 130 -44.05 -2.66 9.36
N ARG A 131 -42.72 -2.68 9.18
CA ARG A 131 -41.74 -2.15 10.12
C ARG A 131 -41.11 -0.83 9.64
N GLY A 132 -41.73 -0.17 8.66
CA GLY A 132 -41.17 1.04 8.02
C GLY A 132 -39.97 0.74 7.11
N GLY A 133 -39.79 -0.53 6.75
CA GLY A 133 -38.73 -1.01 5.89
C GLY A 133 -39.06 -0.95 4.39
N GLY A 134 -38.11 -1.40 3.56
CA GLY A 134 -38.19 -1.45 2.10
C GLY A 134 -37.11 -2.36 1.53
N GLU A 135 -36.82 -2.24 0.23
CA GLU A 135 -35.73 -3.01 -0.37
C GLU A 135 -34.38 -2.63 0.29
N VAL A 136 -33.63 -3.65 0.70
CA VAL A 136 -32.31 -3.50 1.29
C VAL A 136 -31.27 -3.82 0.22
N GLU A 137 -30.59 -2.78 -0.27
CA GLU A 137 -29.55 -2.91 -1.31
C GLU A 137 -28.26 -3.53 -0.77
N ALA A 138 -27.84 -3.12 0.43
CA ALA A 138 -26.65 -3.62 1.10
C ALA A 138 -26.78 -3.52 2.62
N LEU A 139 -26.16 -4.47 3.34
CA LEU A 139 -26.09 -4.46 4.80
C LEU A 139 -24.70 -4.92 5.24
N THR A 140 -24.06 -4.17 6.14
CA THR A 140 -22.75 -4.50 6.70
C THR A 140 -22.80 -4.36 8.21
N VAL A 141 -22.34 -5.39 8.92
CA VAL A 141 -22.21 -5.40 10.38
C VAL A 141 -20.75 -5.16 10.75
N VAL A 142 -20.52 -4.28 11.72
CA VAL A 142 -19.21 -4.06 12.34
C VAL A 142 -19.31 -4.47 13.81
N PRO A 143 -18.84 -5.67 14.18
CA PRO A 143 -18.84 -6.15 15.56
C PRO A 143 -18.03 -5.24 16.51
N PRO A 144 -18.37 -5.20 17.81
CA PRO A 144 -17.57 -4.51 18.81
C PRO A 144 -16.11 -5.04 18.83
N GLY A 145 -15.14 -4.13 18.75
CA GLY A 145 -13.72 -4.48 18.79
C GLY A 145 -13.10 -4.89 17.44
N GLU A 146 -13.89 -5.00 16.37
CA GLU A 146 -13.33 -5.19 15.02
C GLU A 146 -12.83 -3.86 14.44
N GLN A 147 -11.63 -3.92 13.85
CA GLN A 147 -11.07 -2.86 13.02
C GLN A 147 -11.19 -3.28 11.55
N ARG A 148 -11.79 -2.43 10.72
CA ARG A 148 -11.79 -2.63 9.26
C ARG A 148 -10.73 -1.73 8.63
N LEU A 149 -9.85 -2.32 7.83
CA LEU A 149 -8.82 -1.62 7.09
C LEU A 149 -9.38 -1.18 5.73
N ALA A 150 -9.43 0.13 5.49
CA ALA A 150 -9.66 0.66 4.16
C ALA A 150 -8.31 0.78 3.43
N VAL A 151 -8.12 0.00 2.37
CA VAL A 151 -6.98 0.11 1.47
C VAL A 151 -7.44 0.84 0.21
N PHE A 152 -6.95 2.06 0.03
CA PHE A 152 -7.23 2.84 -1.16
C PHE A 152 -6.19 2.50 -2.23
N THR A 153 -6.63 1.91 -3.32
CA THR A 153 -5.83 1.78 -4.54
C THR A 153 -6.09 2.98 -5.43
N THR A 154 -5.06 3.52 -6.06
CA THR A 154 -5.22 4.53 -7.11
C THR A 154 -5.87 3.85 -8.32
N GLU A 155 -7.18 4.00 -8.50
CA GLU A 155 -7.76 3.80 -9.82
C GLU A 155 -7.24 4.91 -10.73
N SER A 156 -6.54 4.49 -11.79
CA SER A 156 -6.10 5.39 -12.86
C SER A 156 -7.34 5.69 -13.69
N SER A 157 -7.86 6.92 -13.58
CA SER A 157 -8.85 7.46 -14.53
C SER A 157 -8.14 7.99 -15.78
#